data_AF-M5W1A5-F1
#
_entry.id   AF-M5W1A5-F1
#
_cell.length_a   1.000
_cell.length_b   1.000
_cell.length_c   1.000
_cell.angle_alpha   90.00
_cell.angle_beta   90.00
_cell.angle_gamma   90.00
#
_symmetry.space_group_name_H-M   'P 1'
#
loop_
_entity.id
_entity.type
_entity.pdbx_description
1 polymer ?
#
loop_
_entity_poly.entity_id
_entity_poly.type
_entity_poly.pdbx_seq_one_letter_code
_entity_poly.pdbx_strand_id
1 'polypeptide(L)'
;MAHSITRIGQEARDNHVTKTAELATNLFIDPATNQPNVKGLILAGSADFKTKLSESGRFDPHLQAKILKVVDISYGGEEGFNQAIKMSQEILFNVKFIQEQHLLGKYFEEVNQDTGKYVVGILIVYENLEINRYVLKNSKTDEIFVKQLNEEEENNESNFRDPVTSDKLEIQEKMSLLEWLADEYKSFGCTLEFVTNKSQEGSQFCRGFGGIGGILRYQLDMRSFDEFADDEVEEDAEVYDVGEAEDDSE
;
A
#
# COMPACT_ATOMS: atom_id res chain seq x y z
N MET A 1 12.71 43.69 -43.69
CA MET A 1 11.34 43.31 -43.27
C MET A 1 11.19 41.83 -42.93
N ALA A 2 11.81 40.88 -43.65
CA ALA A 2 11.74 39.45 -43.30
C ALA A 2 12.38 39.13 -41.93
N HIS A 3 13.57 39.67 -41.63
CA HIS A 3 14.26 39.44 -40.36
C HIS A 3 13.50 39.95 -39.12
N SER A 4 12.71 41.02 -39.25
CA SER A 4 11.93 41.56 -38.12
C SER A 4 10.72 40.70 -37.77
N ILE A 5 10.06 40.09 -38.75
CA ILE A 5 8.89 39.22 -38.53
C ILE A 5 9.32 37.89 -37.89
N THR A 6 10.42 37.30 -38.37
CA THR A 6 10.98 36.08 -37.79
C THR A 6 11.38 36.28 -36.33
N ARG A 7 11.98 37.43 -36.01
CA ARG A 7 12.36 37.79 -34.63
C ARG A 7 11.15 37.92 -33.72
N ILE A 8 10.12 38.65 -34.14
CA ILE A 8 8.87 38.81 -33.36
C ILE A 8 8.19 37.44 -33.14
N GLY A 9 8.22 36.57 -34.15
CA GLY A 9 7.68 35.22 -34.05
C GLY A 9 8.43 34.36 -33.05
N GLN A 10 9.76 34.38 -33.04
CA GLN A 10 10.57 33.68 -32.03
C GLN A 10 10.32 34.21 -30.62
N GLU A 11 10.30 35.53 -30.46
CA GLU A 11 10.07 36.19 -29.18
C GLU A 11 8.69 35.83 -28.59
N ALA A 12 7.64 35.78 -29.44
CA ALA A 12 6.31 35.32 -29.03
C ALA A 12 6.30 33.85 -28.58
N ARG A 13 7.05 32.98 -29.27
CA ARG A 13 7.18 31.55 -28.90
C ARG A 13 7.90 31.37 -27.58
N ASP A 14 9.00 32.10 -27.36
CA ASP A 14 9.78 32.02 -26.13
C ASP A 14 8.98 32.57 -24.94
N ASN A 15 8.19 33.62 -25.14
CA ASN A 15 7.25 34.13 -24.14
C ASN A 15 6.16 33.10 -23.81
N HIS A 16 5.67 32.36 -24.80
CA HIS A 16 4.69 31.29 -24.56
C HIS A 16 5.29 30.16 -23.71
N VAL A 17 6.50 29.69 -24.04
CA VAL A 17 7.22 28.67 -23.26
C VAL A 17 7.45 29.14 -21.82
N THR A 18 7.84 30.41 -21.63
CA THR A 18 8.07 30.99 -20.31
C THR A 18 6.79 31.04 -19.48
N LYS A 19 5.68 31.52 -20.05
CA LYS A 19 4.38 31.52 -19.38
C LYS A 19 3.92 30.11 -19.01
N THR A 20 4.12 29.14 -19.89
CA THR A 20 3.77 27.74 -19.60
C THR A 20 4.63 27.17 -18.46
N ALA A 21 5.92 27.49 -18.41
CA ALA A 21 6.80 27.08 -17.32
C ALA A 21 6.39 27.70 -15.97
N GLU A 22 6.05 28.98 -15.95
CA GLU A 22 5.55 29.68 -14.75
C GLU A 22 4.22 29.08 -14.26
N LEU A 23 3.28 28.83 -15.18
CA LEU A 23 2.00 28.19 -14.84
C LEU A 23 2.19 26.77 -14.30
N ALA A 24 3.09 25.99 -14.90
CA ALA A 24 3.42 24.66 -14.40
C ALA A 24 4.01 24.71 -12.98
N THR A 25 4.89 25.67 -12.71
CA THR A 25 5.46 25.89 -11.37
C THR A 25 4.35 26.20 -10.36
N ASN A 26 3.46 27.13 -10.69
CA ASN A 26 2.36 27.52 -9.80
C ASN A 26 1.34 26.39 -9.53
N LEU A 27 1.16 25.47 -10.47
CA LEU A 27 0.18 24.38 -10.35
C LEU A 27 0.75 23.12 -9.73
N PHE A 28 2.02 22.80 -10.03
CA PHE A 28 2.62 21.53 -9.62
C PHE A 28 3.55 21.64 -8.42
N ILE A 29 3.95 22.84 -8.01
CA ILE A 29 4.77 23.05 -6.82
C ILE A 29 3.90 23.64 -5.72
N ASP A 30 3.93 23.01 -4.55
CA ASP A 30 3.25 23.55 -3.38
C ASP A 30 4.06 24.75 -2.81
N PRO A 31 3.44 25.93 -2.67
CA PRO A 31 4.15 27.15 -2.25
C PRO A 31 4.66 27.08 -0.81
N ALA A 32 4.12 26.19 0.03
CA ALA A 32 4.52 26.04 1.42
C ALA A 32 5.76 25.14 1.61
N THR A 33 5.89 24.08 0.82
CA THR A 33 6.98 23.09 0.94
C THR A 33 8.05 23.25 -0.13
N ASN A 34 7.75 24.03 -1.19
CA ASN A 34 8.57 24.18 -2.38
C ASN A 34 8.94 22.83 -3.02
N GLN A 35 8.06 21.83 -2.85
CA GLN A 35 8.22 20.51 -3.41
C GLN A 35 7.12 20.24 -4.46
N PRO A 36 7.44 19.44 -5.51
CA PRO A 36 6.44 19.05 -6.48
C PRO A 36 5.40 18.12 -5.85
N ASN A 37 4.13 18.44 -6.05
CA ASN A 37 2.99 17.63 -5.60
C ASN A 37 2.84 16.34 -6.44
N VAL A 38 3.41 16.33 -7.65
CA VAL A 38 3.36 15.18 -8.57
C VAL A 38 4.58 14.28 -8.48
N LYS A 39 4.37 12.96 -8.54
CA LYS A 39 5.44 11.95 -8.58
C LYS A 39 6.17 11.89 -9.94
N GLY A 40 5.51 12.31 -11.01
CA GLY A 40 6.04 12.30 -12.37
C GLY A 40 5.22 13.18 -13.32
N LEU A 41 5.85 13.66 -14.38
CA LEU A 41 5.28 14.62 -15.33
C LEU A 41 5.51 14.16 -16.78
N ILE A 42 4.54 14.40 -17.65
CA ILE A 42 4.65 14.07 -19.08
C ILE A 42 4.45 15.35 -19.88
N LEU A 43 5.38 15.63 -20.78
CA LEU A 43 5.30 16.79 -21.67
C LEU A 43 4.75 16.37 -23.02
N ALA A 44 3.57 16.86 -23.38
CA ALA A 44 2.96 16.59 -24.68
C ALA A 44 2.88 17.87 -25.51
N GLY A 45 3.25 17.78 -26.79
CA GLY A 45 3.16 18.93 -27.68
C GLY A 45 3.56 18.63 -29.11
N SER A 46 3.06 19.44 -30.03
CA SER A 46 3.47 19.40 -31.43
C SER A 46 4.77 20.16 -31.62
N ALA A 47 5.65 19.63 -32.49
CA ALA A 47 6.95 20.22 -32.81
C ALA A 47 7.87 20.44 -31.58
N ASP A 48 8.86 21.31 -31.73
CA ASP A 48 9.98 21.43 -30.78
C ASP A 48 9.68 22.25 -29.52
N PHE A 49 8.43 22.68 -29.31
CA PHE A 49 8.07 23.51 -28.14
C PHE A 49 8.32 22.78 -26.82
N LYS A 50 8.01 21.49 -26.77
CA LYS A 50 8.23 20.65 -25.59
C LYS A 50 9.71 20.40 -25.30
N THR A 51 10.51 20.21 -26.35
CA THR A 51 11.96 20.04 -26.26
C THR A 51 12.61 21.34 -25.77
N LYS A 52 12.18 22.47 -26.31
CA LYS A 52 12.60 23.78 -25.83
C LYS A 52 12.20 24.02 -24.37
N LEU A 53 11.00 23.61 -23.95
CA LEU A 53 10.60 23.74 -22.56
C LEU A 53 11.50 22.90 -21.64
N SER A 54 11.76 21.64 -21.99
CA SER A 54 12.61 20.73 -21.19
C SER A 54 14.09 21.11 -21.17
N GLU A 55 14.60 21.74 -22.23
CA GLU A 55 16.01 22.16 -22.34
C GLU A 55 16.23 23.60 -21.90
N SER A 56 15.20 24.45 -21.98
CA SER A 56 15.30 25.81 -21.49
C SER A 56 15.47 25.78 -19.98
N GLY A 57 16.51 26.41 -19.46
CA GLY A 57 16.70 26.63 -18.02
C GLY A 57 15.65 27.56 -17.38
N ARG A 58 14.47 27.68 -18.00
CA ARG A 58 13.29 28.40 -17.51
C ARG A 58 12.29 27.48 -16.82
N PHE A 59 12.38 26.18 -17.04
CA PHE A 59 11.57 25.21 -16.31
C PHE A 59 12.16 24.97 -14.93
N ASP A 60 11.32 24.80 -13.91
CA ASP A 60 11.80 24.58 -12.56
C ASP A 60 12.64 23.28 -12.49
N PRO A 61 13.85 23.30 -11.90
CA PRO A 61 14.71 22.12 -11.86
C PRO A 61 14.09 20.91 -11.16
N HIS A 62 13.24 21.13 -10.14
CA HIS A 62 12.58 20.04 -9.42
C HIS A 62 11.52 19.37 -10.29
N LEU A 63 10.76 20.16 -11.07
CA LEU A 63 9.82 19.61 -12.05
C LEU A 63 10.52 18.95 -13.22
N GLN A 64 11.66 19.51 -13.67
CA GLN A 64 12.45 18.94 -14.75
C GLN A 64 12.95 17.54 -14.41
N ALA A 65 13.41 17.32 -13.17
CA ALA A 65 13.84 16.00 -12.69
C ALA A 65 12.70 14.97 -12.62
N LYS A 66 11.43 15.41 -12.68
CA LYS A 66 10.24 14.55 -12.63
C LYS A 66 9.66 14.25 -14.01
N ILE A 67 10.26 14.74 -15.10
CA ILE A 67 9.78 14.45 -16.45
C ILE A 67 10.03 12.97 -16.77
N LEU A 68 8.95 12.21 -16.95
CA LEU A 68 8.98 10.79 -17.30
C LEU A 68 9.16 10.58 -18.80
N LYS A 69 8.44 11.33 -19.62
CA LYS A 69 8.49 11.23 -21.08
C LYS A 69 8.00 12.51 -21.74
N VAL A 70 8.54 12.74 -22.93
CA VAL A 70 8.13 13.79 -23.86
C VAL A 70 7.40 13.10 -25.03
N VAL A 71 6.17 13.51 -25.32
CA VAL A 71 5.27 12.90 -26.31
C VAL A 71 4.96 13.88 -27.42
N ASP A 72 5.15 13.41 -28.66
CA ASP A 72 4.73 14.10 -29.87
C ASP A 72 3.26 13.83 -30.16
N ILE A 73 2.47 14.90 -30.29
CA ILE A 73 1.04 14.82 -30.66
C ILE A 73 0.76 15.62 -31.92
N SER A 74 -0.16 15.10 -32.74
CA SER A 74 -0.48 15.66 -34.05
C SER A 74 -1.47 16.83 -33.97
N TYR A 75 -2.33 16.81 -32.96
CA TYR A 75 -3.37 17.81 -32.74
C TYR A 75 -3.20 18.45 -31.35
N GLY A 76 -3.61 19.71 -31.23
CA GLY A 76 -3.69 20.41 -29.93
C GLY A 76 -5.07 20.27 -29.30
N GLY A 77 -5.26 20.86 -28.12
CA GLY A 77 -6.53 20.83 -27.39
C GLY A 77 -6.85 19.46 -26.79
N GLU A 78 -8.14 19.19 -26.58
CA GLU A 78 -8.62 17.97 -25.89
C GLU A 78 -8.32 16.69 -26.67
N GLU A 79 -8.42 16.71 -28.00
CA GLU A 79 -8.08 15.56 -28.83
C GLU A 79 -6.59 15.18 -28.72
N GLY A 80 -5.72 16.20 -28.73
CA GLY A 80 -4.29 16.02 -28.50
C GLY A 80 -3.98 15.51 -27.09
N PHE A 81 -4.71 16.00 -26.09
CA PHE A 81 -4.58 15.55 -24.71
C PHE A 81 -4.97 14.08 -24.54
N ASN A 82 -6.10 13.67 -25.12
CA ASN A 82 -6.55 12.27 -25.12
C ASN A 82 -5.55 11.35 -25.85
N GLN A 83 -4.95 11.83 -26.95
CA GLN A 83 -3.88 11.12 -27.64
C GLN A 83 -2.64 10.96 -26.75
N ALA A 84 -2.22 12.02 -26.07
CA ALA A 84 -1.09 11.99 -25.15
C ALA A 84 -1.31 10.98 -24.02
N ILE A 85 -2.52 10.91 -23.46
CA ILE A 85 -2.88 9.91 -22.43
C ILE A 85 -2.68 8.50 -22.98
N LYS A 86 -3.24 8.19 -24.15
CA LYS A 86 -3.12 6.84 -24.77
C LYS A 86 -1.66 6.44 -25.01
N MET A 87 -0.85 7.35 -25.55
CA MET A 87 0.58 7.10 -25.77
C MET A 87 1.38 7.00 -24.47
N SER A 88 0.86 7.54 -23.37
CA SER A 88 1.52 7.55 -22.07
C SER A 88 1.19 6.33 -21.20
N GLN A 89 0.15 5.57 -21.55
CA GLN A 89 -0.34 4.43 -20.75
C GLN A 89 0.77 3.40 -20.44
N GLU A 90 1.58 3.06 -21.44
CA GLU A 90 2.66 2.08 -21.28
C GLU A 90 3.70 2.52 -20.25
N ILE A 91 4.09 3.81 -20.27
CA ILE A 91 5.09 4.34 -19.33
C ILE A 91 4.51 4.41 -17.93
N LEU A 92 3.26 4.86 -17.80
CA LEU A 92 2.58 4.94 -16.49
C LEU A 92 2.45 3.54 -15.88
N PHE A 93 2.13 2.53 -16.70
CA PHE A 93 2.11 1.14 -16.28
C PHE A 93 3.49 0.67 -15.80
N ASN A 94 4.54 0.96 -16.58
CA ASN A 94 5.91 0.61 -16.23
C ASN A 94 6.39 1.30 -14.94
N VAL A 95 5.98 2.55 -14.68
CA VAL A 95 6.33 3.25 -13.43
C VAL A 95 5.70 2.55 -12.22
N LYS A 96 4.42 2.15 -12.30
CA LYS A 96 3.78 1.38 -11.22
C LYS A 96 4.50 0.04 -11.01
N PHE A 97 4.83 -0.64 -12.11
CA PHE A 97 5.55 -1.92 -12.07
C PHE A 97 6.94 -1.80 -11.43
N ILE A 98 7.71 -0.76 -11.77
CA ILE A 98 9.03 -0.51 -11.18
C ILE A 98 8.90 -0.16 -9.69
N GLN A 99 7.90 0.63 -9.31
CA GLN A 99 7.63 0.95 -7.91
C GLN A 99 7.29 -0.31 -7.11
N GLU A 100 6.44 -1.17 -7.66
CA GLU A 100 6.06 -2.46 -7.07
C GLU A 100 7.27 -3.38 -6.90
N GLN A 101 8.10 -3.55 -7.93
CA GLN A 101 9.34 -4.34 -7.82
C GLN A 101 10.30 -3.77 -6.76
N HIS A 102 10.44 -2.46 -6.69
CA HIS A 102 11.31 -1.84 -5.69
C HIS A 102 10.76 -2.00 -4.26
N LEU A 103 9.44 -1.91 -4.08
CA LEU A 103 8.78 -2.12 -2.79
C LEU A 103 8.96 -3.58 -2.32
N LEU A 104 8.69 -4.55 -3.19
CA LEU A 104 8.85 -5.97 -2.88
C LEU A 104 10.32 -6.35 -2.70
N GLY A 105 11.24 -5.74 -3.47
CA GLY A 105 12.68 -5.91 -3.27
C GLY A 105 13.11 -5.49 -1.87
N LYS A 106 12.65 -4.33 -1.39
CA LYS A 106 12.88 -3.90 0.00
C LYS A 106 12.27 -4.87 1.01
N TYR A 107 11.05 -5.34 0.76
CA TYR A 107 10.42 -6.34 1.63
C TYR A 107 11.28 -7.61 1.74
N PHE A 108 11.77 -8.15 0.62
CA PHE A 108 12.61 -9.35 0.66
C PHE A 108 13.99 -9.11 1.30
N GLU A 109 14.59 -7.93 1.11
CA GLU A 109 15.80 -7.55 1.84
C GLU A 109 15.57 -7.55 3.35
N GLU A 110 14.43 -7.01 3.80
CA GLU A 110 14.05 -6.97 5.21
C GLU A 110 13.80 -8.36 5.80
N VAL A 111 13.12 -9.23 5.05
CA VAL A 111 12.91 -10.64 5.43
C VAL A 111 14.25 -11.38 5.51
N ASN A 112 15.15 -11.21 4.53
CA ASN A 112 16.44 -11.91 4.50
C ASN A 112 17.41 -11.45 5.58
N GLN A 113 17.28 -10.22 6.08
CA GLN A 113 18.15 -9.71 7.14
C GLN A 113 17.76 -10.21 8.53
N ASP A 114 16.64 -10.95 8.68
CA ASP A 114 16.13 -11.49 9.96
C ASP A 114 16.10 -10.43 11.09
N THR A 115 15.88 -9.17 10.73
CA THR A 115 16.04 -8.06 11.69
C THR A 115 14.95 -8.02 12.76
N GLY A 116 13.95 -8.90 12.68
CA GLY A 116 12.87 -8.96 13.66
C GLY A 116 12.23 -7.58 13.86
N LYS A 117 11.92 -6.89 12.77
CA LYS A 117 11.17 -5.63 12.83
C LYS A 117 9.70 -5.99 13.00
N TYR A 118 8.93 -5.28 13.83
CA TYR A 118 7.54 -5.70 14.17
C TYR A 118 6.47 -4.59 14.21
N VAL A 119 6.81 -3.30 14.09
CA VAL A 119 5.80 -2.22 13.99
C VAL A 119 5.40 -1.97 12.54
N VAL A 120 4.16 -2.26 12.13
CA VAL A 120 3.68 -2.16 10.73
C VAL A 120 3.81 -0.74 10.19
N GLY A 121 4.84 -0.51 9.38
CA GLY A 121 5.02 0.74 8.66
C GLY A 121 4.22 0.77 7.38
N ILE A 122 4.41 -0.26 6.58
CA ILE A 122 3.78 -0.45 5.27
C ILE A 122 3.16 -1.84 5.26
N LEU A 123 1.86 -1.95 5.00
CA LEU A 123 1.19 -3.22 4.77
C LEU A 123 1.09 -3.44 3.27
N ILE A 124 1.62 -4.57 2.81
CA ILE A 124 1.65 -4.98 1.41
C ILE A 124 0.62 -6.09 1.23
N VAL A 125 -0.37 -5.87 0.38
CA VAL A 125 -1.45 -6.82 0.15
C VAL A 125 -1.58 -7.10 -1.33
N TYR A 126 -1.75 -8.37 -1.69
CA TYR A 126 -2.03 -8.76 -3.06
C TYR A 126 -3.44 -8.31 -3.48
N GLU A 127 -3.56 -7.69 -4.65
CA GLU A 127 -4.83 -7.09 -5.10
C GLU A 127 -5.96 -8.11 -5.32
N ASN A 128 -5.63 -9.35 -5.68
CA ASN A 128 -6.60 -10.43 -5.87
C ASN A 128 -6.52 -11.44 -4.72
N LEU A 129 -6.57 -10.94 -3.48
CA LEU A 129 -6.57 -11.77 -2.28
C LEU A 129 -7.97 -12.36 -2.05
N GLU A 130 -8.12 -13.66 -2.32
CA GLU A 130 -9.37 -14.42 -2.15
C GLU A 130 -9.53 -14.94 -0.72
N ILE A 131 -9.33 -14.05 0.26
CA ILE A 131 -9.47 -14.37 1.68
C ILE A 131 -10.63 -13.56 2.25
N ASN A 132 -11.57 -14.26 2.88
CA ASN A 132 -12.69 -13.65 3.57
C ASN A 132 -12.47 -13.71 5.07
N ARG A 133 -12.79 -12.61 5.75
CA ARG A 133 -12.85 -12.51 7.19
C ARG A 133 -14.26 -12.88 7.65
N TYR A 134 -14.32 -13.88 8.53
CA TYR A 134 -15.52 -14.32 9.21
C TYR A 134 -15.46 -13.94 10.68
N VAL A 135 -16.50 -13.27 11.14
CA VAL A 135 -16.76 -13.09 12.57
C VAL A 135 -17.80 -14.14 12.96
N LEU A 136 -17.34 -15.16 13.66
CA LEU A 136 -18.13 -16.27 14.14
C LEU A 136 -18.48 -16.04 15.60
N LYS A 137 -19.67 -16.45 16.03
CA LYS A 137 -20.08 -16.39 17.43
C LYS A 137 -20.59 -17.74 17.88
N ASN A 138 -20.17 -18.16 19.07
CA ASN A 138 -20.72 -19.36 19.69
C ASN A 138 -22.03 -19.03 20.41
N SER A 139 -23.12 -19.69 20.03
CA SER A 139 -24.46 -19.44 20.60
C SER A 139 -24.58 -19.86 22.08
N LYS A 140 -23.62 -20.64 22.62
CA LYS A 140 -23.65 -21.14 24.00
C LYS A 140 -22.70 -20.41 24.94
N THR A 141 -21.51 -20.03 24.46
CA THR A 141 -20.50 -19.31 25.27
C THR A 141 -20.49 -17.81 25.03
N ASP A 142 -21.24 -17.31 24.03
CA ASP A 142 -21.26 -15.92 23.55
C ASP A 142 -19.90 -15.41 23.02
N GLU A 143 -18.89 -16.28 22.94
CA GLU A 143 -17.55 -15.96 22.48
C GLU A 143 -17.50 -15.67 20.98
N ILE A 144 -16.68 -14.70 20.61
CA ILE A 144 -16.51 -14.23 19.23
C ILE A 144 -15.17 -14.75 18.71
N PHE A 145 -15.22 -15.56 17.65
CA PHE A 145 -14.05 -16.06 16.94
C PHE A 145 -13.90 -15.34 15.60
N VAL A 146 -12.75 -14.72 15.36
CA VAL A 146 -12.42 -14.15 14.06
C VAL A 146 -11.58 -15.17 13.28
N LYS A 147 -12.12 -15.69 12.18
CA LYS A 147 -11.39 -16.60 11.28
C LYS A 147 -11.19 -15.95 9.92
N GLN A 148 -10.00 -16.11 9.36
CA GLN A 148 -9.69 -15.74 7.99
C GLN A 148 -9.68 -17.04 7.19
N LEU A 149 -10.55 -17.16 6.19
CA LEU A 149 -10.74 -18.39 5.44
C LEU A 149 -10.57 -18.12 3.95
N ASN A 150 -9.82 -19.00 3.29
CA ASN A 150 -9.73 -19.07 1.84
C ASN A 150 -10.93 -19.85 1.25
N GLU A 151 -11.18 -19.75 -0.05
CA GLU A 151 -12.29 -20.48 -0.70
C GLU A 151 -12.28 -22.00 -0.43
N GLU A 152 -11.11 -22.63 -0.36
CA GLU A 152 -10.98 -24.06 -0.04
C GLU A 152 -11.36 -24.38 1.41
N GLU A 153 -11.07 -23.45 2.33
CA GLU A 153 -11.35 -23.58 3.75
C GLU A 153 -12.79 -23.21 4.10
N GLU A 154 -13.42 -22.34 3.31
CA GLU A 154 -14.87 -22.09 3.37
C GLU A 154 -15.67 -23.37 3.08
N ASN A 155 -15.16 -24.24 2.20
CA ASN A 155 -15.83 -25.50 1.86
C ASN A 155 -15.70 -26.58 2.95
N ASN A 156 -14.80 -26.38 3.93
CA ASN A 156 -14.62 -27.31 5.03
C ASN A 156 -15.54 -26.95 6.21
N GLU A 157 -16.63 -27.70 6.38
CA GLU A 157 -17.59 -27.53 7.49
C GLU A 157 -16.95 -27.64 8.89
N SER A 158 -15.77 -28.24 9.02
CA SER A 158 -15.01 -28.30 10.28
C SER A 158 -14.54 -26.92 10.75
N ASN A 159 -14.31 -25.98 9.83
CA ASN A 159 -13.84 -24.63 10.18
C ASN A 159 -14.91 -23.77 10.84
N PHE A 160 -16.18 -24.15 10.71
CA PHE A 160 -17.32 -23.52 11.38
C PHE A 160 -17.74 -24.26 12.66
N ARG A 161 -16.90 -25.17 13.16
CA ARG A 161 -17.10 -25.81 14.45
C ARG A 161 -16.09 -25.30 15.47
N ASP A 162 -16.55 -25.19 16.70
CA ASP A 162 -15.70 -24.87 17.84
C ASP A 162 -14.76 -26.05 18.13
N PRO A 163 -13.43 -25.83 18.22
CA PRO A 163 -12.46 -26.88 18.55
C PRO A 163 -12.71 -27.57 19.90
N VAL A 164 -13.33 -26.89 20.86
CA VAL A 164 -13.54 -27.41 22.23
C VAL A 164 -14.90 -28.09 22.36
N THR A 165 -15.96 -27.45 21.87
CA THR A 165 -17.34 -27.92 22.07
C THR A 165 -17.90 -28.70 20.88
N SER A 166 -17.20 -28.70 19.73
CA SER A 166 -17.68 -29.26 18.44
C SER A 166 -19.04 -28.71 17.98
N ASP A 167 -19.53 -27.65 18.63
CA ASP A 167 -20.77 -26.97 18.29
C ASP A 167 -20.59 -26.13 17.03
N LYS A 168 -21.68 -25.95 16.28
CA LYS A 168 -21.69 -25.08 15.09
C LYS A 168 -21.63 -23.62 15.53
N LEU A 169 -20.67 -22.88 15.00
CA LEU A 169 -20.54 -21.45 15.19
C LEU A 169 -21.48 -20.71 14.22
N GLU A 170 -22.14 -19.66 14.70
CA GLU A 170 -22.98 -18.80 13.89
C GLU A 170 -22.13 -17.72 13.19
N ILE A 171 -22.38 -17.49 11.90
CA ILE A 171 -21.71 -16.42 11.15
C ILE A 171 -22.45 -15.12 11.44
N GLN A 172 -21.81 -14.20 12.17
CA GLN A 172 -22.35 -12.85 12.36
C GLN A 172 -22.01 -11.95 11.17
N GLU A 173 -20.77 -12.01 10.70
CA GLU A 173 -20.28 -11.12 9.65
C GLU A 173 -19.34 -11.87 8.71
N LYS A 174 -19.53 -11.65 7.40
CA LYS A 174 -18.64 -12.10 6.33
C LYS A 174 -18.25 -10.87 5.51
N MET A 175 -16.97 -10.56 5.45
CA MET A 175 -16.43 -9.47 4.64
C MET A 175 -15.12 -9.86 3.97
N SER A 176 -14.78 -9.24 2.84
CA SER A 176 -13.46 -9.45 2.24
C SER A 176 -12.37 -8.93 3.17
N LEU A 177 -11.31 -9.72 3.38
CA LEU A 177 -10.17 -9.26 4.19
C LEU A 177 -9.53 -8.02 3.55
N LEU A 178 -9.53 -7.92 2.22
CA LEU A 178 -8.99 -6.79 1.49
C LEU A 178 -9.81 -5.51 1.78
N GLU A 179 -11.14 -5.61 1.78
CA GLU A 179 -12.03 -4.49 2.11
C GLU A 179 -11.85 -4.07 3.57
N TRP A 180 -11.82 -5.03 4.49
CA TRP A 180 -11.60 -4.73 5.90
C TRP A 180 -10.26 -4.00 6.15
N LEU A 181 -9.18 -4.46 5.50
CA LEU A 181 -7.88 -3.80 5.58
C LEU A 181 -7.91 -2.39 4.98
N ALA A 182 -8.66 -2.19 3.89
CA ALA A 182 -8.81 -0.87 3.28
C ALA A 182 -9.58 0.12 4.16
N ASP A 183 -10.46 -0.34 5.04
CA ASP A 183 -11.16 0.51 6.00
C ASP A 183 -10.33 0.77 7.27
N GLU A 184 -9.68 -0.29 7.79
CA GLU A 184 -9.09 -0.27 9.12
C GLU A 184 -7.60 0.12 9.13
N TYR A 185 -6.88 0.14 7.99
CA TYR A 185 -5.43 0.43 7.98
C TYR A 185 -5.04 1.75 8.68
N LYS A 186 -5.93 2.74 8.67
CA LYS A 186 -5.69 4.05 9.30
C LYS A 186 -5.63 3.97 10.83
N SER A 187 -6.43 3.11 11.46
CA SER A 187 -6.41 2.96 12.93
C SER A 187 -5.10 2.31 13.40
N PHE A 188 -4.50 1.47 12.56
CA PHE A 188 -3.19 0.85 12.81
C PHE A 188 -1.99 1.75 12.49
N GLY A 189 -2.20 2.93 11.89
CA GLY A 189 -1.11 3.86 11.55
C GLY A 189 -0.15 3.34 10.47
N CYS A 190 -0.56 2.35 9.70
CA CYS A 190 0.22 1.79 8.59
C CYS A 190 -0.17 2.44 7.25
N THR A 191 0.69 2.31 6.24
CA THR A 191 0.35 2.66 4.86
C THR A 191 0.05 1.39 4.07
N LEU A 192 -1.15 1.28 3.51
CA LEU A 192 -1.56 0.14 2.70
C LEU A 192 -1.10 0.31 1.25
N GLU A 193 -0.40 -0.70 0.71
CA GLU A 193 0.06 -0.75 -0.67
C GLU A 193 -0.40 -2.06 -1.33
N PHE A 194 -0.99 -1.95 -2.51
CA PHE A 194 -1.49 -3.10 -3.27
C PHE A 194 -0.49 -3.53 -4.34
N VAL A 195 -0.20 -4.83 -4.39
CA VAL A 195 0.75 -5.44 -5.35
C VAL A 195 0.06 -6.46 -6.24
N THR A 196 0.68 -6.75 -7.37
CA THR A 196 0.20 -7.70 -8.37
C THR A 196 1.15 -8.89 -8.49
N ASN A 197 0.76 -9.92 -9.22
CA ASN A 197 1.62 -11.08 -9.50
C ASN A 197 2.37 -10.97 -10.84
N LYS A 198 2.36 -9.79 -11.48
CA LYS A 198 2.93 -9.61 -12.82
C LYS A 198 4.46 -9.58 -12.82
N SER A 199 5.08 -9.24 -11.70
CA SER A 199 6.53 -9.27 -11.52
C SER A 199 7.00 -10.62 -10.97
N GLN A 200 8.29 -10.94 -11.14
CA GLN A 200 8.87 -12.15 -10.56
C GLN A 200 8.80 -12.12 -9.03
N GLU A 201 9.09 -10.95 -8.46
CA GLU A 201 9.00 -10.61 -7.05
C GLU A 201 7.56 -10.75 -6.55
N GLY A 202 6.58 -10.23 -7.28
CA GLY A 202 5.15 -10.34 -6.95
C GLY A 202 4.67 -11.78 -6.97
N SER A 203 5.08 -12.55 -8.00
CA SER A 203 4.79 -13.99 -8.06
C SER A 203 5.40 -14.76 -6.87
N GLN A 204 6.63 -14.43 -6.45
CA GLN A 204 7.25 -15.02 -5.27
C GLN A 204 6.55 -14.59 -3.99
N PHE A 205 6.11 -13.35 -3.88
CA PHE A 205 5.38 -12.84 -2.73
C PHE A 205 4.04 -13.56 -2.54
N CYS A 206 3.24 -13.68 -3.62
CA CYS A 206 1.96 -14.40 -3.57
C CYS A 206 2.14 -15.88 -3.22
N ARG A 207 3.11 -16.57 -3.83
CA ARG A 207 3.31 -18.02 -3.64
C ARG A 207 4.07 -18.38 -2.35
N GLY A 208 5.01 -17.54 -1.94
CA GLY A 208 5.88 -17.79 -0.79
C GLY A 208 5.29 -17.29 0.53
N PHE A 209 4.55 -16.18 0.50
CA PHE A 209 4.06 -15.49 1.69
C PHE A 209 2.52 -15.38 1.73
N GLY A 210 1.80 -16.07 0.84
CA GLY A 210 0.34 -16.09 0.83
C GLY A 210 -0.32 -14.76 0.42
N GLY A 211 0.46 -13.83 -0.15
CA GLY A 211 -0.08 -12.55 -0.66
C GLY A 211 -0.33 -11.48 0.40
N ILE A 212 0.12 -11.66 1.63
CA ILE A 212 0.08 -10.65 2.70
C ILE A 212 1.48 -10.50 3.29
N GLY A 213 1.92 -9.26 3.50
CA GLY A 213 3.21 -8.97 4.09
C GLY A 213 3.27 -7.55 4.63
N GLY A 214 4.27 -7.25 5.43
CA GLY A 214 4.45 -5.92 6.01
C GLY A 214 5.93 -5.55 6.13
N ILE A 215 6.24 -4.28 5.87
CA ILE A 215 7.54 -3.69 6.19
C ILE A 215 7.39 -2.93 7.50
N LEU A 216 8.23 -3.29 8.45
CA LEU A 216 8.08 -2.96 9.85
C LEU A 216 9.11 -1.86 10.21
N ARG A 217 8.72 -0.77 10.90
CA ARG A 217 9.55 0.43 11.14
C ARG A 217 10.58 0.28 12.24
N TYR A 218 10.24 -0.46 13.30
CA TYR A 218 11.06 -0.59 14.50
C TYR A 218 11.23 -2.06 14.88
N GLN A 219 12.40 -2.36 15.44
CA GLN A 219 12.72 -3.63 16.06
C GLN A 219 12.05 -3.70 17.44
N LEU A 220 11.32 -4.78 17.70
CA LEU A 220 10.77 -5.15 19.00
C LEU A 220 11.18 -6.60 19.25
N ASP A 221 11.29 -7.07 20.49
CA ASP A 221 11.67 -8.47 20.74
C ASP A 221 10.40 -9.32 20.79
N MET A 222 10.11 -10.12 19.75
CA MET A 222 8.88 -10.94 19.69
C MET A 222 8.76 -11.95 20.85
N ARG A 223 9.88 -12.30 21.51
CA ARG A 223 9.86 -13.15 22.72
C ARG A 223 9.04 -12.54 23.86
N SER A 224 8.91 -11.21 23.87
CA SER A 224 8.09 -10.53 24.88
C SER A 224 6.58 -10.64 24.61
N PHE A 225 6.14 -11.10 23.43
CA PHE A 225 4.73 -11.33 23.12
C PHE A 225 4.30 -12.80 23.24
N ASP A 226 5.22 -13.77 23.06
CA ASP A 226 4.93 -15.17 23.34
C ASP A 226 4.67 -15.39 24.86
N GLU A 227 5.33 -14.62 25.74
CA GLU A 227 5.06 -14.66 27.18
C GLU A 227 3.64 -14.20 27.56
N PHE A 228 2.97 -13.37 26.74
CA PHE A 228 1.57 -12.99 26.99
C PHE A 228 0.55 -13.96 26.39
N ALA A 229 0.98 -14.91 25.54
CA ALA A 229 0.09 -15.92 24.96
C ALA A 229 -0.03 -17.18 25.85
N ASP A 230 0.93 -17.43 26.74
CA ASP A 230 0.96 -18.57 27.65
C ASP A 230 0.42 -18.27 29.07
N ASP A 231 0.20 -17.00 29.44
CA ASP A 231 -0.18 -16.58 30.80
C ASP A 231 -1.71 -16.59 31.09
N GLU A 232 -2.57 -17.03 30.17
CA GLU A 232 -4.03 -17.23 30.46
C GLU A 232 -4.37 -18.61 31.03
N VAL A 233 -3.47 -19.25 31.78
CA VAL A 233 -3.79 -20.49 32.53
C VAL A 233 -3.21 -20.51 33.95
N GLU A 234 -3.60 -19.55 34.79
CA GLU A 234 -3.62 -19.76 36.24
C GLU A 234 -4.98 -19.34 36.82
N GLU A 235 -5.99 -20.19 36.69
CA GLU A 235 -7.13 -20.18 37.62
C GLU A 235 -6.77 -20.99 38.87
N ASP A 236 -6.36 -20.25 39.90
CA ASP A 236 -6.60 -20.45 41.32
C ASP A 236 -7.17 -21.82 41.75
N ALA A 237 -6.28 -22.74 42.11
CA ALA A 237 -6.64 -23.87 42.96
C ALA A 237 -6.75 -23.43 44.42
N GLU A 238 -7.91 -22.91 44.83
CA GLU A 238 -8.26 -22.78 46.25
C GLU A 238 -8.35 -24.18 46.89
N VAL A 239 -7.29 -24.60 47.58
CA VAL A 239 -7.28 -25.76 48.45
C VAL A 239 -7.98 -25.38 49.75
N TYR A 240 -9.16 -25.95 49.98
CA TYR A 240 -9.86 -25.90 51.26
C TYR A 240 -9.01 -26.52 52.36
N ASP A 241 -8.57 -25.67 53.29
CA ASP A 241 -7.92 -26.06 54.54
C ASP A 241 -8.95 -26.77 55.45
N VAL A 242 -8.80 -28.08 55.63
CA VAL A 242 -9.61 -28.87 56.56
C VAL A 242 -8.98 -28.72 57.94
N GLY A 243 -9.62 -27.89 58.76
CA GLY A 243 -9.15 -27.50 60.09
C GLY A 243 -8.74 -28.68 60.98
N GLU A 244 -7.54 -28.54 61.57
CA GLU A 244 -7.11 -29.33 62.71
C GLU A 244 -7.96 -28.97 63.94
N ALA A 245 -8.64 -29.97 64.49
CA ALA A 245 -9.23 -29.90 65.81
C ALA A 245 -8.12 -30.10 66.85
N GLU A 246 -7.81 -29.07 67.63
CA GLU A 246 -7.17 -29.21 68.93
C GLU A 246 -8.16 -29.91 69.87
N ASP A 247 -7.80 -31.09 70.37
CA ASP A 247 -8.43 -31.69 71.55
C ASP A 247 -7.39 -31.76 72.67
N ASP A 248 -7.65 -30.95 73.69
CA ASP A 248 -6.99 -30.91 74.98
C ASP A 248 -7.10 -32.27 75.68
N SER A 249 -6.01 -32.76 76.27
CA SER A 249 -6.12 -33.52 77.53
C SER A 249 -4.80 -33.59 78.30
N GLU A 250 -4.86 -32.97 79.48
CA GLU A 250 -4.22 -33.28 80.79
C GLU A 250 -2.74 -33.71 80.87
#